data_AF-A0A957SW29-F1
#
_entry.id   AF-A0A957SW29-F1
#
_cell.length_a   1.000
_cell.length_b   1.000
_cell.length_c   1.000
_cell.angle_alpha   90.00
_cell.angle_beta   90.00
_cell.angle_gamma   90.00
#
_symmetry.space_group_name_H-M   'P 1'
#
loop_
_entity.id
_entity.type
_entity.pdbx_description
1 polymer ?
#
loop_
_entity_poly.entity_id
_entity_poly.type
_entity_poly.pdbx_seq_one_letter_code
_entity_poly.pdbx_strand_id
1 'polypeptide(L)'
;FILGTFTWIAVLLGLSALPADGITLAYVLAALAGSGIATAYVLPWSMIPDIIEHDQLQTGQRREGSFYAFASFFQKLATALALWGMGQALAATGYITPDASGSLPIQPDSAIQAIRLFTGPVPTALLLLAVVFAWNYPITRESHNETLRVLAEREA
;
A
#
# COMPACT_ATOMS: atom_id res chain seq x y z
N PHE A 1 9.94 -3.15 -6.06
CA PHE A 1 8.51 -2.93 -5.80
C PHE A 1 7.76 -4.23 -6.04
N ILE A 2 7.66 -4.67 -7.29
CA ILE A 2 6.94 -5.88 -7.72
C ILE A 2 7.21 -7.11 -6.82
N LEU A 3 8.48 -7.50 -6.63
CA LEU A 3 8.83 -8.67 -5.80
C LEU A 3 8.32 -8.56 -4.35
N GLY A 4 8.53 -7.41 -3.71
CA GLY A 4 8.06 -7.22 -2.33
C GLY A 4 6.54 -7.08 -2.24
N THR A 5 5.88 -6.51 -3.26
CA THR A 5 4.42 -6.51 -3.37
C THR A 5 3.85 -7.93 -3.47
N PHE A 6 4.49 -8.83 -4.24
CA PHE A 6 4.09 -10.23 -4.27
C PHE A 6 4.27 -10.95 -2.94
N THR A 7 5.39 -10.71 -2.23
CA THR A 7 5.58 -11.20 -0.87
C THR A 7 4.47 -10.71 0.06
N TRP A 8 4.10 -9.43 -0.04
CA TRP A 8 3.02 -8.85 0.75
C TRP A 8 1.67 -9.51 0.45
N ILE A 9 1.32 -9.67 -0.84
CA ILE A 9 0.09 -10.36 -1.28
C ILE A 9 0.02 -11.78 -0.70
N ALA A 10 1.10 -12.56 -0.80
CA ALA A 10 1.14 -13.93 -0.29
C ALA A 10 0.85 -13.98 1.21
N VAL A 11 1.41 -13.04 1.98
CA VAL A 11 1.18 -12.93 3.42
C VAL A 11 -0.26 -12.53 3.75
N LEU A 12 -0.85 -11.57 3.02
CA LEU A 12 -2.22 -11.13 3.25
C LEU A 12 -3.25 -12.23 2.96
N LEU A 13 -3.02 -13.03 1.91
CA LEU A 13 -3.83 -14.21 1.62
C LEU A 13 -3.65 -15.32 2.67
N GLY A 14 -2.44 -15.49 3.20
CA GLY A 14 -2.18 -16.39 4.32
C GLY A 14 -2.92 -15.95 5.60
N LEU A 15 -2.92 -14.65 5.88
CA LEU A 15 -3.63 -14.05 7.03
C LEU A 15 -5.15 -14.19 6.91
N SER A 16 -5.73 -14.06 5.71
CA SER A 16 -7.19 -14.18 5.54
C SER A 16 -7.70 -15.63 5.63
N ALA A 17 -6.86 -16.62 5.33
CA ALA A 17 -7.20 -18.04 5.39
C ALA A 17 -6.96 -18.69 6.76
N LEU A 18 -6.25 -18.00 7.66
CA LEU A 18 -5.88 -18.53 8.98
C LEU A 18 -7.10 -18.83 9.86
N PRO A 19 -7.17 -20.01 10.52
CA PRO A 19 -8.17 -20.29 11.54
C PRO A 19 -7.90 -19.48 12.83
N ALA A 20 -8.93 -19.32 13.65
CA ALA A 20 -8.91 -18.41 14.81
C ALA A 20 -7.92 -18.81 15.91
N ASP A 21 -7.53 -20.09 15.96
CA ASP A 21 -6.55 -20.66 16.90
C ASP A 21 -5.09 -20.46 16.46
N GLY A 22 -4.87 -20.06 15.20
CA GLY A 22 -3.54 -19.92 14.59
C GLY A 22 -2.76 -18.66 14.95
N ILE A 23 -2.88 -18.15 16.20
CA ILE A 23 -2.33 -16.85 16.62
C ILE A 23 -0.80 -16.77 16.41
N THR A 24 -0.06 -17.81 16.75
CA THR A 24 1.40 -17.83 16.54
C THR A 24 1.77 -17.70 15.08
N LEU A 25 1.06 -18.40 14.19
CA LEU A 25 1.28 -18.32 12.75
C LEU A 25 0.88 -16.95 12.20
N ALA A 26 -0.16 -16.33 12.75
CA ALA A 26 -0.53 -14.95 12.41
C ALA A 26 0.61 -13.96 12.72
N TYR A 27 1.25 -14.08 13.89
CA TYR A 27 2.41 -13.24 14.23
C TYR A 27 3.63 -13.49 13.34
N VAL A 28 3.91 -14.74 12.99
CA VAL A 28 5.00 -15.08 12.07
C VAL A 28 4.73 -14.49 10.68
N LEU A 29 3.51 -14.64 10.16
CA LEU A 29 3.11 -14.03 8.89
C LEU A 29 3.19 -12.51 8.95
N ALA A 30 2.74 -11.87 10.03
CA ALA A 30 2.85 -10.43 10.22
C ALA A 30 4.31 -9.96 10.21
N ALA A 31 5.24 -10.71 10.82
CA ALA A 31 6.66 -10.41 10.76
C ALA A 31 7.21 -10.51 9.33
N LEU A 32 6.81 -11.53 8.57
CA LEU A 32 7.19 -11.68 7.16
C LEU A 32 6.62 -10.57 6.26
N ALA A 33 5.41 -10.08 6.58
CA ALA A 33 4.76 -8.97 5.88
C ALA A 33 5.63 -7.70 5.85
N GLY A 34 6.43 -7.48 6.90
CA GLY A 34 7.21 -6.25 7.08
C GLY A 34 8.11 -5.93 5.90
N SER A 35 8.74 -6.94 5.31
CA SER A 35 9.60 -6.76 4.13
C SER A 35 8.81 -6.29 2.90
N GLY A 36 7.64 -6.88 2.65
CA GLY A 36 6.76 -6.52 1.55
C GLY A 36 6.18 -5.12 1.72
N ILE A 37 5.67 -4.81 2.91
CA ILE A 37 5.16 -3.49 3.30
C ILE A 37 6.23 -2.43 3.11
N ALA A 38 7.46 -2.67 3.57
CA ALA A 38 8.56 -1.71 3.45
C ALA A 38 8.83 -1.34 2.00
N THR A 39 8.93 -2.33 1.10
CA THR A 39 9.17 -2.04 -0.32
C THR A 39 7.99 -1.35 -1.01
N ALA A 40 6.76 -1.74 -0.67
CA ALA A 40 5.55 -1.16 -1.26
C ALA A 40 5.30 0.27 -0.77
N TYR A 41 5.77 0.61 0.42
CA TYR A 41 5.68 1.96 0.97
C TYR A 41 6.83 2.87 0.52
N VAL A 42 8.08 2.40 0.62
CA VAL A 42 9.27 3.24 0.38
C VAL A 42 9.45 3.58 -1.11
N LEU A 43 9.22 2.61 -2.01
CA LEU A 43 9.56 2.80 -3.42
C LEU A 43 8.69 3.83 -4.15
N PRO A 44 7.36 3.89 -3.95
CA PRO A 44 6.57 4.97 -4.55
C PRO A 44 7.06 6.36 -4.16
N TRP A 45 7.50 6.55 -2.91
CA TRP A 45 8.08 7.82 -2.46
C TRP A 45 9.43 8.13 -3.08
N SER A 46 10.26 7.11 -3.36
CA SER A 46 11.52 7.31 -4.07
C SER A 46 11.34 7.55 -5.57
N MET A 47 10.23 7.09 -6.17
CA MET A 47 9.93 7.29 -7.59
C MET A 47 9.42 8.71 -7.91
N ILE A 48 8.86 9.42 -6.93
CA ILE A 48 8.34 10.79 -7.13
C ILE A 48 9.45 11.76 -7.60
N PRO A 49 10.63 11.83 -6.95
CA PRO A 49 11.77 12.61 -7.44
C PRO A 49 12.14 12.29 -8.89
N ASP A 50 12.24 11.02 -9.26
CA ASP A 50 12.57 10.60 -10.63
C ASP A 50 11.58 11.17 -11.67
N ILE A 51 10.29 11.18 -11.32
CA ILE A 51 9.23 11.75 -12.17
C ILE A 51 9.34 13.27 -12.24
N ILE A 52 9.66 13.93 -11.13
CA ILE A 52 9.85 15.39 -11.08
C ILE A 52 11.03 15.80 -11.96
N GLU A 53 12.14 15.07 -11.92
CA GLU A 53 13.31 15.33 -12.76
C GLU A 53 13.00 15.11 -14.24
N HIS A 54 12.26 14.04 -14.56
CA HIS A 54 11.81 13.78 -15.92
C HIS A 54 10.85 14.88 -16.44
N ASP A 55 9.90 15.34 -15.61
CA ASP A 55 9.01 16.45 -15.92
C ASP A 55 9.78 17.78 -16.07
N GLN A 56 10.78 18.02 -15.23
CA GLN A 56 11.66 19.19 -15.33
C GLN A 56 12.44 19.18 -16.64
N LEU A 57 12.92 18.02 -17.10
CA LEU A 57 13.64 17.89 -18.37
C LEU A 57 12.76 18.30 -19.56
N GLN A 58 11.49 17.88 -19.55
CA GLN A 58 10.53 18.13 -20.63
C GLN A 58 9.93 19.54 -20.60
N THR A 59 9.61 20.05 -19.40
CA THR A 59 8.86 21.31 -19.24
C THR A 59 9.75 22.51 -18.86
N GLY A 60 10.96 22.25 -18.39
CA GLY A 60 11.86 23.26 -17.83
C GLY A 60 11.42 23.79 -16.45
N GLN A 61 10.35 23.26 -15.86
CA GLN A 61 9.84 23.72 -14.57
C GLN A 61 9.96 22.66 -13.49
N ARG A 62 10.44 23.08 -12.31
CA ARG A 62 10.57 22.21 -11.15
C ARG A 62 9.32 22.31 -10.28
N ARG A 63 8.48 21.27 -10.30
CA ARG A 63 7.13 21.27 -9.69
C ARG A 63 7.01 20.35 -8.47
N GLU A 64 8.06 20.28 -7.64
CA GLU A 64 8.13 19.37 -6.49
C GLU A 64 6.90 19.45 -5.59
N GLY A 65 6.52 20.66 -5.17
CA GLY A 65 5.40 20.86 -4.26
C GLY A 65 4.08 20.30 -4.79
N SER A 66 3.82 20.41 -6.10
CA SER A 66 2.60 19.89 -6.71
C SER A 66 2.57 18.37 -6.70
N PHE A 67 3.66 17.70 -7.11
CA PHE A 67 3.73 16.24 -7.12
C PHE A 67 3.58 15.65 -5.72
N TYR A 68 4.29 16.18 -4.73
CA TYR A 68 4.17 15.73 -3.33
C TYR A 68 2.79 16.03 -2.73
N ALA A 69 2.19 17.18 -3.06
CA ALA A 69 0.83 17.50 -2.61
C ALA A 69 -0.20 16.53 -3.18
N PHE A 70 -0.13 16.21 -4.48
CA PHE A 70 -1.00 15.22 -5.12
C PHE A 70 -0.84 13.83 -4.49
N ALA A 71 0.40 13.35 -4.35
CA ALA A 71 0.68 12.04 -3.74
C ALA A 71 0.13 11.96 -2.31
N SER A 72 0.39 12.97 -1.49
CA SER A 72 -0.08 13.03 -0.09
C SER A 72 -1.60 13.14 0.01
N PHE A 73 -2.23 13.91 -0.88
CA PHE A 73 -3.68 14.07 -0.92
C PHE A 73 -4.37 12.74 -1.23
N PHE A 74 -3.94 12.05 -2.29
CA PHE A 74 -4.53 10.76 -2.66
C PHE A 74 -4.27 9.69 -1.62
N GLN A 75 -3.09 9.68 -0.97
CA GLN A 75 -2.85 8.77 0.14
C GLN A 75 -3.82 9.00 1.30
N LYS A 76 -4.02 10.26 1.71
CA LYS A 76 -4.95 10.58 2.80
C LYS A 76 -6.39 10.25 2.44
N LEU A 77 -6.79 10.55 1.20
CA LEU A 77 -8.11 10.20 0.68
C LEU A 77 -8.33 8.68 0.67
N ALA A 78 -7.36 7.91 0.17
CA ALA A 78 -7.43 6.45 0.16
C ALA A 78 -7.50 5.87 1.57
N THR A 79 -6.70 6.37 2.52
CA THR A 79 -6.75 5.95 3.93
C THR A 79 -8.11 6.27 4.55
N ALA A 80 -8.66 7.46 4.30
CA ALA A 80 -9.98 7.83 4.81
C ALA A 80 -11.08 6.92 4.25
N LEU A 81 -11.07 6.65 2.94
CA LEU A 81 -12.03 5.75 2.30
C LEU A 81 -11.90 4.31 2.79
N ALA A 82 -10.68 3.82 3.02
CA ALA A 82 -10.44 2.48 3.55
C ALA A 82 -10.96 2.33 4.99
N LEU A 83 -10.64 3.28 5.87
CA LEU A 83 -11.11 3.29 7.25
C LEU A 83 -12.63 3.43 7.33
N TRP A 84 -13.21 4.34 6.54
CA TRP A 84 -14.65 4.51 6.45
C TRP A 84 -15.34 3.24 5.93
N GLY A 85 -14.86 2.67 4.82
CA GLY A 85 -15.41 1.45 4.25
C GLY A 85 -15.36 0.26 5.20
N MET A 86 -14.25 0.09 5.92
CA MET A 86 -14.13 -0.93 6.97
C MET A 86 -15.12 -0.68 8.11
N GLY A 87 -15.26 0.55 8.58
CA GLY A 87 -16.22 0.92 9.62
C GLY A 87 -17.67 0.62 9.23
N GLN A 88 -18.06 0.97 7.99
CA GLN A 88 -19.39 0.66 7.48
C GLN A 88 -19.62 -0.86 7.35
N ALA A 89 -18.62 -1.61 6.90
CA ALA A 89 -18.71 -3.07 6.80
C ALA A 89 -18.89 -3.72 8.18
N LEU A 90 -18.14 -3.27 9.19
CA LEU A 90 -18.28 -3.76 10.57
C LEU A 90 -19.65 -3.42 11.17
N ALA A 91 -20.15 -2.19 10.95
CA ALA A 91 -21.47 -1.78 11.40
C ALA A 91 -22.59 -2.61 10.75
N ALA A 92 -22.49 -2.88 9.45
CA ALA A 92 -23.47 -3.68 8.71
C ALA A 92 -23.44 -5.17 9.08
N THR A 93 -22.29 -5.69 9.51
CA THR A 93 -22.12 -7.12 9.83
C THR A 93 -22.35 -7.47 11.30
N GLY A 94 -22.72 -6.48 12.13
CA GLY A 94 -23.06 -6.68 13.53
C GLY A 94 -21.86 -6.84 14.46
N TYR A 95 -20.73 -6.22 14.12
CA TYR A 95 -19.52 -6.25 14.95
C TYR A 95 -19.81 -5.84 16.40
N ILE A 96 -19.39 -6.67 17.36
CA ILE A 96 -19.61 -6.44 18.78
C ILE A 96 -18.37 -5.76 19.36
N THR A 97 -18.50 -4.50 19.78
CA THR A 97 -17.39 -3.78 20.40
C THR A 97 -17.05 -4.40 21.76
N PRO A 98 -15.79 -4.79 22.04
CA PRO A 98 -15.38 -5.26 23.35
C PRO A 98 -15.65 -4.20 24.43
N ASP A 99 -16.21 -4.62 25.55
CA ASP A 99 -16.37 -3.73 26.70
C ASP A 99 -15.04 -3.56 27.45
N ALA A 100 -14.95 -2.51 28.27
CA ALA A 100 -13.79 -2.28 29.14
C ALA A 100 -13.71 -3.26 30.32
N SER A 101 -14.67 -4.18 30.46
CA SER A 101 -14.79 -5.10 31.61
C SER A 101 -14.01 -6.41 31.43
N GLY A 102 -13.44 -6.64 30.24
CA GLY A 102 -12.31 -7.54 30.04
C GLY A 102 -12.64 -8.88 29.36
N SER A 103 -13.91 -9.21 29.14
CA SER A 103 -14.27 -10.39 28.33
C SER A 103 -14.37 -10.02 26.85
N LEU A 104 -13.58 -10.67 26.00
CA LEU A 104 -13.69 -10.52 24.55
C LEU A 104 -14.99 -11.19 24.05
N PRO A 105 -15.91 -10.44 23.41
CA PRO A 105 -17.14 -11.01 22.90
C PRO A 105 -16.87 -11.96 21.72
N ILE A 106 -17.67 -13.02 21.61
CA ILE A 106 -17.66 -13.88 20.42
C ILE A 106 -18.28 -13.08 19.27
N GLN A 107 -17.51 -12.86 18.21
CA GLN A 107 -17.96 -12.11 17.04
C GLN A 107 -18.87 -12.94 16.14
N PRO A 108 -19.87 -12.33 15.50
CA PRO A 108 -20.64 -12.99 14.45
C PRO A 108 -19.74 -13.41 13.27
N ASP A 109 -20.07 -14.53 12.64
CA ASP A 109 -19.33 -15.02 11.45
C ASP A 109 -19.30 -13.99 10.32
N SER A 110 -20.38 -13.21 10.14
CA SER A 110 -20.45 -12.10 9.18
C SER A 110 -19.37 -11.04 9.42
N ALA A 111 -19.13 -10.68 10.70
CA ALA A 111 -18.13 -9.69 11.06
C ALA A 111 -16.71 -10.23 10.86
N ILE A 112 -16.48 -11.51 11.20
CA ILE A 112 -15.20 -12.19 10.94
C ILE A 112 -14.90 -12.24 9.44
N GLN A 113 -15.89 -12.56 8.61
CA GLN A 113 -15.74 -12.57 7.15
C GLN A 113 -15.43 -11.17 6.60
N ALA A 114 -16.09 -10.12 7.11
CA ALA A 114 -15.79 -8.75 6.73
C ALA A 114 -14.33 -8.37 7.07
N ILE A 115 -13.85 -8.71 8.28
CA ILE A 115 -12.45 -8.48 8.68
C ILE A 115 -11.48 -9.22 7.76
N ARG A 116 -11.76 -10.49 7.43
CA ARG A 116 -10.92 -11.29 6.52
C ARG A 116 -10.87 -10.69 5.11
N LEU A 117 -12.00 -10.18 4.62
CA LEU A 117 -12.10 -9.52 3.32
C LEU A 117 -11.19 -8.28 3.25
N PHE A 118 -11.22 -7.44 4.28
CA PHE A 118 -10.42 -6.22 4.37
C PHE A 118 -8.96 -6.47 4.76
N THR A 119 -8.62 -7.65 5.28
CA THR A 119 -7.24 -8.04 5.60
C THR A 119 -6.54 -8.69 4.40
N GLY A 120 -7.24 -9.50 3.58
CA GLY A 120 -6.63 -10.26 2.49
C GLY A 120 -7.07 -9.85 1.09
N PRO A 121 -8.27 -10.26 0.65
CA PRO A 121 -8.70 -10.11 -0.75
C PRO A 121 -8.74 -8.68 -1.27
N VAL A 122 -9.28 -7.73 -0.49
CA VAL A 122 -9.42 -6.33 -0.94
C VAL A 122 -8.05 -5.67 -1.14
N PRO A 123 -7.13 -5.66 -0.14
CA PRO A 123 -5.77 -5.16 -0.36
C PRO A 123 -5.03 -5.91 -1.47
N THR A 124 -5.22 -7.23 -1.59
CA THR A 124 -4.60 -8.03 -2.66
C THR A 124 -4.99 -7.53 -4.04
N ALA A 125 -6.27 -7.27 -4.28
CA ALA A 125 -6.73 -6.74 -5.56
C ALA A 125 -6.11 -5.36 -5.88
N LEU A 126 -6.02 -4.48 -4.88
CA LEU A 126 -5.40 -3.16 -5.02
C LEU A 126 -3.89 -3.26 -5.29
N LEU A 127 -3.19 -4.17 -4.63
CA LEU A 127 -1.76 -4.41 -4.85
C LEU A 127 -1.48 -5.01 -6.22
N LEU A 128 -2.32 -5.93 -6.69
CA LEU A 128 -2.23 -6.47 -8.06
C LEU A 128 -2.42 -5.36 -9.09
N LEU A 129 -3.40 -4.47 -8.88
CA LEU A 129 -3.60 -3.30 -9.73
C LEU A 129 -2.36 -2.39 -9.74
N ALA A 130 -1.75 -2.15 -8.57
CA ALA A 130 -0.52 -1.38 -8.47
C ALA A 130 0.66 -2.06 -9.20
N VAL A 131 0.77 -3.40 -9.14
CA VAL A 131 1.76 -4.16 -9.91
C VAL A 131 1.55 -4.00 -11.41
N VAL A 132 0.29 -4.02 -11.89
CA VAL A 132 -0.03 -3.78 -13.31
C VAL A 132 0.47 -2.40 -13.77
N PHE A 133 0.20 -1.35 -12.99
CA PHE A 133 0.70 0.00 -13.30
C PHE A 133 2.23 0.10 -13.24
N ALA A 134 2.87 -0.62 -12.31
CA ALA A 134 4.33 -0.63 -12.17
C ALA A 134 5.05 -1.52 -13.18
N TRP A 135 4.36 -2.42 -13.88
CA TRP A 135 4.98 -3.45 -14.73
C TRP A 135 5.80 -2.88 -15.87
N ASN A 136 5.29 -1.82 -16.50
CA ASN A 136 5.96 -1.11 -17.60
C ASN A 136 6.47 0.27 -17.15
N TYR A 137 6.98 0.38 -15.92
CA TYR A 137 7.52 1.64 -15.44
C TYR A 137 8.70 2.10 -16.33
N PRO A 138 8.60 3.26 -17.01
CA PRO A 138 9.51 3.62 -18.09
C PRO A 138 10.86 4.17 -17.61
N ILE A 139 10.95 4.59 -16.34
CA ILE A 139 12.17 5.18 -15.79
C ILE A 139 13.09 4.08 -15.28
N THR A 140 14.02 3.68 -16.15
CA THR A 140 15.11 2.76 -15.81
C THR A 140 16.28 3.53 -15.20
N ARG A 141 17.21 2.82 -14.55
CA ARG A 141 18.46 3.42 -14.04
C ARG A 141 19.24 4.16 -15.12
N GLU A 142 19.22 3.64 -16.34
CA GLU A 142 19.90 4.25 -17.49
C GLU A 142 19.23 5.57 -17.89
N SER A 143 17.90 5.57 -18.03
CA SER A 143 17.11 6.77 -18.34
C SER A 143 17.23 7.85 -17.26
N HIS A 144 17.27 7.45 -15.99
CA HIS A 144 17.47 8.37 -14.87
C HIS A 144 18.86 9.01 -14.90
N ASN A 145 19.92 8.22 -15.09
CA ASN A 145 21.29 8.75 -15.21
C ASN A 145 21.46 9.69 -16.42
N GLU A 146 20.81 9.39 -17.53
CA GLU A 146 20.79 10.27 -18.70
C GLU A 146 20.09 11.60 -18.39
N THR A 147 18.95 11.55 -17.70
CA THR A 147 18.19 12.74 -17.27
C THR A 147 19.06 13.64 -16.39
N LEU A 148 19.75 13.06 -15.40
CA LEU A 148 20.66 13.80 -14.51
C LEU A 148 21.83 14.44 -15.28
N ARG A 149 22.42 13.74 -16.25
CA ARG A 149 23.50 14.28 -17.08
C ARG A 149 23.04 15.51 -17.87
N VAL A 150 21.89 15.40 -18.55
CA VAL A 150 21.35 16.50 -19.37
C VAL A 150 20.97 17.71 -18.51
N LEU A 151 20.44 17.50 -17.31
CA LEU A 151 20.15 18.59 -16.38
C LEU A 151 21.43 19.29 -15.90
N ALA A 152 22.47 18.53 -15.55
CA ALA A 152 23.76 19.10 -15.14
C ALA A 152 24.42 19.95 -16.25
N GLU A 153 24.30 19.53 -17.51
CA GLU A 153 24.79 20.29 -18.67
C GLU A 153 24.01 21.60 -18.91
N ARG A 154 22.74 21.70 -18.48
CA ARG A 154 21.93 22.92 -18.61
C ARG A 154 22.16 23.92 -17.48
N GLU A 155 22.67 23.45 -16.34
CA GLU A 155 22.95 24.28 -15.17
C GLU A 155 24.39 24.82 -15.14
N ALA A 156 25.29 24.29 -15.99
CA ALA A 156 26.68 24.73 -16.16
C ALA A 156 26.81 25.87 -17.18
#